data_AF-A0A951J6T4-F1
#
_entry.id   AF-A0A951J6T4-F1
#
_cell.length_a   1.000
_cell.length_b   1.000
_cell.length_c   1.000
_cell.angle_alpha   90.00
_cell.angle_beta   90.00
_cell.angle_gamma   90.00
#
_symmetry.space_group_name_H-M   'P 1'
#
loop_
_entity.id
_entity.type
_entity.pdbx_description
1 polymer ?
#
loop_
_entity_poly.entity_id
_entity_poly.type
_entity_poly.pdbx_seq_one_letter_code
_entity_poly.pdbx_strand_id
1 'polypeptide(L)'
;MSFKIQILVYSICHTKGLTPSNLRFRAAAGGDGNPKVAIDNIAKGLLKDGQNLKTKHESFSVNGDGGATLDEFNVFISKVADYVGKEISGIRIGDSGSDKVKMVRTAKYEGNSKTDSKTPTSWLEMSKGLLKGHFHTHPFRDHTPSSDKDVPLFNSYPKLPFYIIAGGREKRFN
;
A
#
# COMPACT_ATOMS: atom_id res chain seq x y z
N MET A 1 16.74 19.44 16.73
CA MET A 1 15.62 19.94 15.90
C MET A 1 15.09 18.78 15.08
N SER A 2 13.82 18.40 15.29
CA SER A 2 13.20 17.23 14.66
C SER A 2 12.57 17.64 13.32
N PHE A 3 13.09 17.12 12.21
CA PHE A 3 12.51 17.35 10.90
C PHE A 3 11.20 16.58 10.78
N LYS A 4 10.07 17.27 10.88
CA LYS A 4 8.75 16.73 10.54
C LYS A 4 8.74 16.44 9.04
N ILE A 5 8.91 15.18 8.67
CA ILE A 5 8.63 14.69 7.32
C ILE A 5 7.11 14.82 7.08
N GLN A 6 6.69 15.97 6.57
CA GLN A 6 5.42 16.12 5.88
C GLN A 6 5.57 15.46 4.52
N ILE A 7 4.93 14.31 4.36
CA ILE A 7 4.84 13.61 3.08
C ILE A 7 3.79 14.38 2.28
N LEU A 8 4.29 15.45 1.67
CA LEU A 8 3.51 16.46 0.98
C LEU A 8 3.40 16.05 -0.47
N VAL A 9 2.16 15.72 -0.86
CA VAL A 9 1.55 15.97 -2.18
C VAL A 9 2.41 15.55 -3.37
N TYR A 10 2.07 14.40 -3.96
CA TYR A 10 2.43 14.14 -5.36
C TYR A 10 1.95 15.33 -6.20
N SER A 11 2.90 16.03 -6.82
CA SER A 11 2.61 16.85 -7.99
C SER A 11 2.89 15.97 -9.20
N ILE A 12 1.85 15.59 -9.95
CA ILE A 12 2.02 15.00 -11.28
C ILE A 12 2.59 16.10 -12.17
N CYS A 13 3.91 16.28 -12.14
CA CYS A 13 4.58 17.20 -13.04
C CYS A 13 4.46 16.61 -14.44
N HIS A 14 3.50 17.11 -15.22
CA HIS A 14 3.39 16.91 -16.66
C HIS A 14 4.61 17.55 -17.33
N THR A 15 5.76 16.91 -17.17
CA THR A 15 6.92 17.16 -18.02
C THR A 15 6.58 16.49 -19.35
N LYS A 16 6.39 17.33 -20.38
CA LYS A 16 6.18 16.88 -21.76
C LYS A 16 7.30 15.87 -22.10
N GLY A 17 6.94 14.60 -22.33
CA GLY A 17 7.88 13.57 -22.79
C GLY A 17 8.05 12.31 -21.92
N LEU A 18 7.31 12.12 -20.83
CA LEU A 18 7.35 10.84 -20.09
C LEU A 18 6.43 9.79 -20.72
N THR A 19 7.04 8.70 -21.20
CA THR A 19 6.33 7.45 -21.54
C THR A 19 5.68 6.84 -20.29
N PRO A 20 4.64 6.00 -20.42
CA PRO A 20 3.92 5.38 -19.29
C PRO A 20 4.79 4.66 -18.26
N SER A 21 6.02 4.30 -18.62
CA SER A 21 6.98 3.56 -17.79
C SER A 21 7.63 4.36 -16.66
N ASN A 22 7.48 5.70 -16.60
CA ASN A 22 8.38 6.55 -15.81
C ASN A 22 7.68 7.41 -14.73
N LEU A 23 6.56 6.97 -14.13
CA LEU A 23 5.94 7.69 -13.00
C LEU A 23 6.80 7.60 -11.73
N ARG A 24 6.82 8.68 -10.95
CA ARG A 24 7.72 8.85 -9.79
C ARG A 24 6.97 9.35 -8.56
N PHE A 25 7.27 8.77 -7.39
CA PHE A 25 6.97 9.33 -6.08
C PHE A 25 8.11 10.23 -5.65
N ARG A 26 7.76 11.42 -5.20
CA ARG A 26 8.72 12.39 -4.66
C ARG A 26 8.40 12.63 -3.20
N ALA A 27 9.46 12.71 -2.41
CA ALA A 27 9.37 13.23 -1.06
C ALA A 27 9.58 14.75 -1.06
N ALA A 28 9.08 15.41 -0.01
CA ALA A 28 9.31 16.84 0.20
C ALA A 28 10.81 17.15 0.22
N ALA A 29 11.14 18.38 -0.22
CA ALA A 29 12.47 18.81 -0.58
C ALA A 29 13.58 18.49 0.45
N GLY A 30 14.75 18.10 -0.06
CA GLY A 30 15.98 18.11 0.72
C GLY A 30 16.39 19.54 1.08
N GLY A 31 17.51 19.71 1.81
CA GLY A 31 18.03 21.01 2.24
C GLY A 31 18.32 22.02 1.10
N ASP A 32 18.20 21.61 -0.16
CA ASP A 32 18.36 22.40 -1.37
C ASP A 32 17.03 22.84 -2.03
N GLY A 33 15.87 22.54 -1.43
CA GLY A 33 14.56 22.96 -1.96
C GLY A 33 14.02 22.10 -3.13
N ASN A 34 14.80 21.13 -3.62
CA ASN A 34 14.40 20.26 -4.73
C ASN A 34 13.72 18.96 -4.23
N PRO A 35 12.54 18.59 -4.79
CA PRO A 35 11.88 17.35 -4.44
C PRO A 35 12.65 16.13 -4.97
N LYS A 36 13.16 15.30 -4.05
CA LYS A 36 13.91 14.08 -4.39
C LYS A 36 12.97 12.95 -4.78
N VAL A 37 13.33 12.20 -5.82
CA VAL A 37 12.61 10.99 -6.23
C VAL A 37 12.89 9.91 -5.19
N ALA A 38 11.84 9.47 -4.51
CA ALA A 38 11.90 8.42 -3.50
C ALA A 38 11.65 7.05 -4.12
N ILE A 39 10.74 6.97 -5.09
CA ILE A 39 10.36 5.74 -5.79
C ILE A 39 10.11 6.06 -7.26
N ASP A 40 10.59 5.22 -8.16
CA ASP A 40 10.38 5.32 -9.60
C ASP A 40 9.66 4.10 -10.19
N ASN A 41 9.39 4.18 -11.50
CA ASN A 41 8.77 3.11 -12.29
C ASN A 41 7.46 2.63 -11.68
N ILE A 42 6.60 3.58 -11.29
CA ILE A 42 5.29 3.29 -10.69
C ILE A 42 4.29 3.06 -11.82
N ALA A 43 3.47 2.02 -11.70
CA ALA A 43 2.45 1.74 -12.71
C ALA A 43 1.40 2.86 -12.81
N LYS A 44 0.87 3.03 -14.02
CA LYS A 44 -0.18 4.02 -14.30
C LYS A 44 -1.43 3.74 -13.46
N GLY A 45 -2.06 4.80 -12.95
CA GLY A 45 -3.29 4.71 -12.18
C GLY A 45 -3.11 4.49 -10.67
N LEU A 46 -1.87 4.25 -10.20
CA LEU A 46 -1.60 4.17 -8.75
C LEU A 46 -1.41 5.54 -8.08
N LEU A 47 -0.95 6.52 -8.86
CA LEU A 47 -0.71 7.88 -8.38
C LEU A 47 -1.86 8.80 -8.75
N LYS A 48 -2.27 9.63 -7.79
CA LYS A 48 -3.25 10.71 -7.98
C LYS A 48 -2.82 11.96 -7.22
N ASP A 49 -3.24 13.12 -7.71
CA ASP A 49 -2.94 14.38 -7.04
C ASP A 49 -3.52 14.40 -5.61
N GLY A 50 -2.74 14.93 -4.66
CA GLY A 50 -3.17 15.07 -3.27
C GLY A 50 -3.25 13.75 -2.47
N GLN A 51 -2.79 12.62 -3.05
CA GLN A 51 -2.67 11.33 -2.36
C GLN A 51 -1.74 11.43 -1.15
N ASN A 52 -2.16 10.87 -0.02
CA ASN A 52 -1.38 10.91 1.22
C ASN A 52 -1.62 9.67 2.08
N LEU A 53 -0.80 8.64 1.87
CA LEU A 53 -0.84 7.39 2.64
C LEU A 53 -0.47 7.58 4.12
N LYS A 54 0.14 8.71 4.52
CA LYS A 54 0.49 8.97 5.93
C LYS A 54 -0.75 9.17 6.76
N THR A 55 -1.59 10.11 6.35
CA THR A 55 -2.69 10.61 7.18
C THR A 55 -4.06 10.27 6.61
N LYS A 56 -4.14 9.76 5.38
CA LYS A 56 -5.40 9.39 4.72
C LYS A 56 -5.41 7.90 4.36
N HIS A 57 -6.59 7.32 4.47
CA HIS A 57 -6.90 6.06 3.83
C HIS A 57 -6.96 6.28 2.32
N GLU A 58 -6.38 5.36 1.56
CA GLU A 58 -6.39 5.45 0.09
C GLU A 58 -7.05 4.22 -0.51
N SER A 59 -7.51 4.37 -1.75
CA SER A 59 -8.13 3.29 -2.51
C SER A 59 -7.56 3.30 -3.91
N PHE A 60 -7.28 2.10 -4.40
CA PHE A 60 -6.59 1.83 -5.66
C PHE A 60 -7.45 0.86 -6.46
N SER A 61 -7.87 1.28 -7.65
CA SER A 61 -8.46 0.36 -8.61
C SER A 61 -7.35 -0.50 -9.21
N VAL A 62 -7.55 -1.81 -9.22
CA VAL A 62 -6.60 -2.78 -9.78
C VAL A 62 -7.31 -3.73 -10.73
N ASN A 63 -6.58 -4.29 -11.68
CA ASN A 63 -7.09 -5.27 -12.66
C ASN A 63 -8.28 -4.75 -13.50
N GLY A 64 -8.42 -3.43 -13.62
CA GLY A 64 -9.34 -2.78 -14.55
C GLY A 64 -8.64 -2.41 -15.86
N ASP A 65 -9.42 -2.22 -16.92
CA ASP A 65 -8.88 -1.90 -18.25
C ASP A 65 -8.04 -0.62 -18.23
N GLY A 66 -6.77 -0.75 -18.64
CA GLY A 66 -5.80 0.36 -18.68
C GLY A 66 -5.34 0.85 -17.30
N GLY A 67 -5.70 0.18 -16.21
CA GLY A 67 -5.24 0.44 -14.85
C GLY A 67 -4.09 -0.46 -14.42
N ALA A 68 -3.56 -0.22 -13.22
CA ALA A 68 -2.53 -1.08 -12.63
C ALA A 68 -3.07 -2.47 -12.30
N THR A 69 -2.22 -3.47 -12.38
CA THR A 69 -2.47 -4.82 -11.88
C THR A 69 -2.29 -4.89 -10.36
N LEU A 70 -2.79 -5.95 -9.74
CA LEU A 70 -2.55 -6.21 -8.31
C LEU A 70 -1.06 -6.39 -8.00
N ASP A 71 -0.29 -7.00 -8.90
CA ASP A 71 1.15 -7.21 -8.73
C ASP A 71 1.91 -5.88 -8.77
N GLU A 72 1.54 -4.99 -9.70
CA GLU A 72 2.10 -3.64 -9.76
C GLU A 72 1.77 -2.82 -8.50
N PHE A 73 0.56 -2.99 -7.94
CA PHE A 73 0.22 -2.42 -6.64
C PHE A 73 1.11 -2.99 -5.52
N ASN A 74 1.31 -4.31 -5.47
CA ASN A 74 2.15 -4.98 -4.47
C ASN A 74 3.61 -4.46 -4.53
N VAL A 75 4.15 -4.27 -5.74
CA VAL A 75 5.47 -3.65 -5.94
C VAL A 75 5.49 -2.21 -5.44
N PHE A 76 4.49 -1.40 -5.81
CA PHE A 76 4.40 -0.02 -5.36
C PHE A 76 4.34 0.09 -3.82
N ILE A 77 3.41 -0.63 -3.18
CA ILE A 77 3.16 -0.48 -1.75
C ILE A 77 4.33 -1.00 -0.90
N SER A 78 5.04 -2.04 -1.36
CA SER A 78 6.26 -2.52 -0.69
C SER A 78 7.40 -1.51 -0.78
N LYS A 79 7.62 -0.87 -1.96
CA LYS A 79 8.60 0.22 -2.07
C LYS A 79 8.24 1.40 -1.16
N VAL A 80 6.94 1.72 -1.00
CA VAL A 80 6.50 2.76 -0.06
C VAL A 80 6.82 2.35 1.38
N ALA A 81 6.50 1.12 1.78
CA ALA A 81 6.78 0.60 3.12
C ALA A 81 8.28 0.63 3.45
N ASP A 82 9.13 0.18 2.50
CA ASP A 82 10.59 0.23 2.61
C ASP A 82 11.08 1.68 2.78
N TYR A 83 10.53 2.60 1.99
CA TYR A 83 10.92 4.01 2.02
C TYR A 83 10.54 4.69 3.35
N VAL A 84 9.34 4.43 3.87
CA VAL A 84 8.88 5.04 5.13
C VAL A 84 9.32 4.26 6.38
N GLY A 85 9.89 3.06 6.21
CA GLY A 85 10.32 2.17 7.28
C GLY A 85 9.17 1.69 8.18
N LYS A 86 7.96 1.58 7.63
CA LYS A 86 6.75 1.21 8.37
C LYS A 86 5.90 0.25 7.57
N GLU A 87 5.22 -0.64 8.28
CA GLU A 87 4.19 -1.48 7.68
C GLU A 87 2.99 -0.65 7.22
N ILE A 88 2.41 -1.06 6.10
CA ILE A 88 1.17 -0.55 5.54
C ILE A 88 0.24 -1.73 5.37
N SER A 89 -0.96 -1.64 5.92
CA SER A 89 -1.97 -2.70 5.82
C SER A 89 -3.25 -2.22 5.18
N GLY A 90 -4.10 -3.17 4.83
CA GLY A 90 -5.35 -2.88 4.16
C GLY A 90 -6.14 -4.11 3.77
N ILE A 91 -7.12 -3.91 2.89
CA ILE A 91 -8.00 -4.97 2.42
C ILE A 91 -8.10 -4.99 0.90
N ARG A 92 -8.33 -6.18 0.36
CA ARG A 92 -8.62 -6.45 -1.05
C ARG A 92 -10.12 -6.68 -1.22
N ILE A 93 -10.72 -5.99 -2.17
CA ILE A 93 -12.16 -6.03 -2.43
C ILE A 93 -12.39 -6.43 -3.89
N GLY A 94 -13.40 -7.25 -4.13
CA GLY A 94 -13.86 -7.69 -5.44
C GLY A 94 -15.37 -7.83 -5.48
N ASP A 95 -15.89 -8.50 -6.50
CA ASP A 95 -17.32 -8.78 -6.60
C ASP A 95 -17.72 -9.97 -5.71
N SER A 96 -18.99 -10.01 -5.31
CA SER A 96 -19.55 -11.20 -4.67
C SER A 96 -19.46 -12.41 -5.62
N GLY A 97 -19.09 -13.58 -5.09
CA GLY A 97 -18.97 -14.81 -5.88
C GLY A 97 -17.80 -14.88 -6.86
N SER A 98 -16.88 -13.91 -6.85
CA SER A 98 -15.67 -13.92 -7.68
C SER A 98 -14.40 -13.90 -6.84
N ASP A 99 -13.32 -14.55 -7.28
CA ASP A 99 -12.00 -14.46 -6.63
C ASP A 99 -11.18 -13.26 -7.13
N LYS A 100 -11.71 -12.50 -8.10
CA LYS A 100 -11.00 -11.37 -8.69
C LYS A 100 -10.99 -10.16 -7.75
N VAL A 101 -9.79 -9.66 -7.46
CA VAL A 101 -9.60 -8.37 -6.78
C VAL A 101 -9.79 -7.24 -7.80
N LYS A 102 -10.61 -6.25 -7.45
CA LYS A 102 -10.85 -5.04 -8.26
C LYS A 102 -10.38 -3.75 -7.58
N MET A 103 -10.28 -3.77 -6.26
CA MET A 103 -9.87 -2.62 -5.48
C MET A 103 -9.04 -3.04 -4.29
N VAL A 104 -8.04 -2.22 -3.98
CA VAL A 104 -7.28 -2.31 -2.73
C VAL A 104 -7.53 -1.05 -1.92
N ARG A 105 -7.88 -1.19 -0.64
CA ARG A 105 -7.95 -0.07 0.31
C ARG A 105 -6.79 -0.15 1.27
N THR A 106 -5.96 0.88 1.34
CA THR A 106 -4.84 0.96 2.28
C THR A 106 -5.23 1.81 3.48
N ALA A 107 -4.91 1.33 4.67
CA ALA A 107 -4.97 2.13 5.87
C ALA A 107 -3.90 3.23 5.83
N LYS A 108 -4.19 4.36 6.49
CA LYS A 108 -3.16 5.38 6.75
C LYS A 108 -2.07 4.76 7.63
N TYR A 109 -0.80 5.08 7.41
CA TYR A 109 0.30 4.50 8.22
C TYR A 109 0.73 5.35 9.42
N GLU A 110 0.09 6.50 9.65
CA GLU A 110 0.29 7.25 10.88
C GLU A 110 -0.04 6.38 12.10
N GLY A 111 0.92 6.28 13.02
CA GLY A 111 0.85 5.38 14.18
C GLY A 111 1.36 3.95 13.93
N ASN A 112 1.63 3.55 12.69
CA ASN A 112 2.25 2.25 12.39
C ASN A 112 3.75 2.25 12.72
N SER A 113 4.28 1.04 12.91
CA SER A 113 5.70 0.77 13.19
C SER A 113 6.30 -0.15 12.11
N LYS A 114 7.55 -0.60 12.31
CA LYS A 114 8.21 -1.57 11.43
C LYS A 114 7.56 -2.96 11.46
N THR A 115 6.85 -3.29 12.54
CA THR A 115 6.32 -4.64 12.82
C THR A 115 4.86 -4.61 13.30
N ASP A 116 4.16 -3.50 13.06
CA ASP A 116 2.76 -3.33 13.48
C ASP A 116 2.07 -2.31 12.58
N SER A 117 0.91 -2.69 12.06
CA SER A 117 0.03 -1.84 11.26
C SER A 117 -1.43 -2.04 11.62
N LYS A 118 -2.23 -0.98 11.46
CA LYS A 118 -3.64 -1.01 11.82
C LYS A 118 -4.54 -0.92 10.61
N THR A 119 -5.29 -1.98 10.35
CA THR A 119 -6.43 -1.95 9.43
C THR A 119 -7.72 -1.70 10.23
N PRO A 120 -8.59 -0.76 9.82
CA PRO A 120 -9.87 -0.56 10.48
C PRO A 120 -10.71 -1.84 10.47
N THR A 121 -11.09 -2.35 11.64
CA THR A 121 -11.91 -3.57 11.77
C THR A 121 -13.25 -3.43 11.07
N SER A 122 -13.83 -2.22 11.05
CA SER A 122 -15.05 -1.92 10.30
C SER A 122 -14.94 -2.23 8.81
N TRP A 123 -13.74 -2.19 8.21
CA TRP A 123 -13.56 -2.58 6.81
C TRP A 123 -13.70 -4.08 6.59
N LEU A 124 -13.28 -4.89 7.57
CA LEU A 124 -13.43 -6.34 7.55
C LEU A 124 -14.91 -6.73 7.70
N GLU A 125 -15.64 -6.02 8.58
CA GLU A 125 -17.06 -6.27 8.83
C GLU A 125 -17.98 -5.78 7.70
N MET A 126 -17.77 -4.56 7.19
CA MET A 126 -18.63 -3.95 6.17
C MET A 126 -18.42 -4.54 4.77
N SER A 127 -17.29 -5.21 4.52
CA SER A 127 -16.98 -5.79 3.21
C SER A 127 -17.33 -7.28 3.12
N LYS A 128 -18.15 -7.81 4.04
CA LYS A 128 -18.56 -9.22 4.03
C LYS A 128 -19.20 -9.59 2.70
N GLY A 129 -18.69 -10.66 2.07
CA GLY A 129 -19.09 -11.11 0.72
C GLY A 129 -18.26 -10.50 -0.43
N LEU A 130 -17.65 -9.34 -0.22
CA LEU A 130 -16.79 -8.65 -1.21
C LEU A 130 -15.30 -8.77 -0.89
N LEU A 131 -14.97 -9.08 0.35
CA LEU A 131 -13.60 -9.19 0.84
C LEU A 131 -12.87 -10.38 0.20
N LYS A 132 -11.68 -10.12 -0.34
CA LYS A 132 -10.80 -11.12 -0.98
C LYS A 132 -9.54 -11.41 -0.17
N GLY A 133 -9.25 -10.56 0.80
CA GLY A 133 -8.15 -10.76 1.73
C GLY A 133 -7.80 -9.52 2.51
N HIS A 134 -7.12 -9.72 3.62
CA HIS A 134 -6.35 -8.70 4.32
C HIS A 134 -4.89 -8.79 3.88
N PHE A 135 -4.20 -7.65 3.84
CA PHE A 135 -2.76 -7.65 3.64
C PHE A 135 -2.07 -6.69 4.58
N HIS A 136 -0.79 -6.95 4.84
CA HIS A 136 0.15 -5.96 5.35
C HIS A 136 1.51 -6.14 4.68
N THR A 137 2.27 -5.04 4.63
CA THR A 137 3.63 -5.08 4.12
C THR A 137 4.62 -5.33 5.23
N HIS A 138 5.69 -6.04 4.95
CA HIS A 138 6.88 -6.07 5.80
C HIS A 138 8.00 -5.26 5.13
N PRO A 139 8.43 -4.14 5.74
CA PRO A 139 9.53 -3.37 5.20
C PRO A 139 10.86 -4.14 5.29
N PHE A 140 11.74 -3.89 4.33
CA PHE A 140 13.08 -4.50 4.19
C PHE A 140 13.07 -5.98 3.79
N ARG A 141 12.05 -6.40 3.03
CA ARG A 141 11.95 -7.72 2.36
C ARG A 141 11.88 -8.92 3.31
N ASP A 142 11.36 -8.73 4.52
CA ASP A 142 11.06 -9.81 5.45
C ASP A 142 9.69 -10.42 5.12
N HIS A 143 9.55 -11.75 5.07
CA HIS A 143 8.25 -12.42 4.85
C HIS A 143 7.81 -13.24 6.08
N THR A 144 8.46 -13.02 7.22
CA THR A 144 8.22 -13.78 8.45
C THR A 144 7.07 -13.16 9.23
N PRO A 145 5.94 -13.84 9.43
CA PRO A 145 4.83 -13.31 10.22
C PRO A 145 5.26 -13.04 11.66
N SER A 146 4.73 -11.97 12.24
CA SER A 146 4.87 -11.65 13.67
C SER A 146 3.95 -12.55 14.50
N SER A 147 4.53 -13.36 15.40
CA SER A 147 3.76 -14.22 16.33
C SER A 147 2.79 -13.44 17.21
N ASP A 148 3.13 -12.19 17.53
CA ASP A 148 2.44 -11.40 18.54
C ASP A 148 1.32 -10.52 17.93
N LYS A 149 1.30 -10.38 16.60
CA LYS A 149 0.41 -9.47 15.88
C LYS A 149 -0.36 -10.15 14.76
N ASP A 150 0.31 -10.92 13.92
CA ASP A 150 -0.30 -11.51 12.72
C ASP A 150 -1.13 -12.75 13.08
N VAL A 151 -0.61 -13.59 13.99
CA VAL A 151 -1.32 -14.80 14.44
C VAL A 151 -2.65 -14.48 15.15
N PRO A 152 -2.73 -13.54 16.11
CA PRO A 152 -4.00 -13.18 16.74
C PRO A 152 -5.04 -12.61 15.76
N LEU A 153 -4.61 -11.79 14.80
CA LEU A 153 -5.50 -11.23 13.79
C LEU A 153 -6.03 -12.32 12.85
N PHE A 154 -5.17 -13.23 12.40
CA PHE A 154 -5.55 -14.40 11.62
C PHE A 154 -6.60 -15.26 12.36
N ASN A 155 -6.35 -15.55 13.64
CA ASN A 155 -7.26 -16.34 14.48
C ASN A 155 -8.62 -15.66 14.70
N SER A 156 -8.68 -14.33 14.65
CA SER A 156 -9.93 -13.57 14.75
C SER A 156 -10.76 -13.64 13.47
N TYR A 157 -10.13 -13.95 12.33
CA TYR A 157 -10.75 -13.99 11.01
C TYR A 157 -10.32 -15.25 10.22
N PRO A 158 -10.59 -16.47 10.71
CA PRO A 158 -9.99 -17.71 10.19
C PRO A 158 -10.39 -18.08 8.76
N LYS A 159 -11.43 -17.44 8.21
CA LYS A 159 -11.90 -17.65 6.82
C LYS A 159 -11.37 -16.60 5.85
N LEU A 160 -10.65 -15.59 6.33
CA LEU A 160 -10.12 -14.51 5.54
C LEU A 160 -8.70 -14.85 5.07
N PRO A 161 -8.38 -14.78 3.77
CA PRO A 161 -7.00 -14.87 3.33
C PRO A 161 -6.16 -13.69 3.86
N PHE A 162 -5.00 -13.98 4.45
CA PHE A 162 -4.01 -13.00 4.88
C PHE A 162 -2.78 -13.04 3.97
N TYR A 163 -2.27 -11.87 3.58
CA TYR A 163 -1.13 -11.72 2.68
C TYR A 163 -0.05 -10.83 3.29
N ILE A 164 1.18 -11.33 3.35
CA ILE A 164 2.36 -10.53 3.70
C ILE A 164 3.05 -10.11 2.41
N ILE A 165 3.19 -8.81 2.19
CA ILE A 165 3.84 -8.24 1.01
C ILE A 165 5.22 -7.72 1.39
N ALA A 166 6.28 -8.25 0.77
CA ALA A 166 7.63 -7.74 0.98
C ALA A 166 8.47 -7.85 -0.29
N GLY A 167 9.27 -6.82 -0.58
CA GLY A 167 10.12 -6.78 -1.77
C GLY A 167 9.37 -6.99 -3.09
N GLY A 168 8.12 -6.53 -3.18
CA GLY A 168 7.25 -6.70 -4.35
C GLY A 168 6.61 -8.08 -4.52
N ARG A 169 6.78 -8.98 -3.55
CA ARG A 169 6.20 -10.33 -3.58
C ARG A 169 5.24 -10.52 -2.41
N GLU A 170 4.13 -11.19 -2.67
CA GLU A 170 3.23 -11.62 -1.61
C GLU A 170 3.48 -13.07 -1.20
N LYS A 171 3.26 -13.34 0.08
CA LYS A 171 3.16 -14.68 0.64
C LYS A 171 1.83 -14.77 1.37
N ARG A 172 1.04 -15.80 1.07
CA ARG A 172 -0.17 -16.09 1.83
C ARG A 172 0.22 -16.68 3.19
N PHE A 173 -0.35 -16.12 4.24
CA PHE A 173 -0.27 -16.65 5.59
C PHE A 173 -1.46 -17.59 5.79
N ASN A 174 -1.16 -18.84 6.16
CA ASN A 174 -2.11 -19.95 6.29
C ASN A 174 -2.01 -20.54 7.69
#